data_AF-A0A8C4WUS7-F1
#
_entry.id   AF-A0A8C4WUS7-F1
#
_cell.length_a   1.000
_cell.length_b   1.000
_cell.length_c   1.000
_cell.angle_alpha   90.00
_cell.angle_beta   90.00
_cell.angle_gamma   90.00
#
_symmetry.space_group_name_H-M   'P 1'
#
loop_
_entity.id
_entity.type
_entity.pdbx_description
1 polymer ?
#
loop_
_entity_poly.entity_id
_entity_poly.type
_entity_poly.pdbx_seq_one_letter_code
_entity_poly.pdbx_strand_id
1 'polypeptide(L)'
;MILWLKKVTFDVTTVDMTRKTKEMKCLAPGAQPPFLKFNGSVITDFMEIEDFLEETFCPPRYPNLRPKNQESFKAGADIFQRFSAYIKNTIPKKHEALETHLLKALLHLEEYLKTPLPSERGPNSRRRFLDGDELTLADCDLLPKLNIVFVVSQSVRNFAIPEVFPNVARYMSEAQKMVEFSRSSPANSELIATYSFQRATI
;
A
#
# COMPACT_ATOMS: atom_id res chain seq x y z
N MET A 1 -4.54 -5.91 6.19
CA MET A 1 -4.31 -4.80 7.15
C MET A 1 -5.59 -4.37 7.85
N ILE A 2 -6.57 -3.79 7.15
CA ILE A 2 -7.81 -3.22 7.73
C ILE A 2 -8.51 -4.20 8.70
N LEU A 3 -8.80 -5.43 8.27
CA LEU A 3 -9.48 -6.43 9.12
C LEU A 3 -8.70 -6.75 10.41
N TRP A 4 -7.35 -6.80 10.36
CA TRP A 4 -6.54 -6.96 11.56
C TRP A 4 -6.62 -5.74 12.48
N LEU A 5 -6.52 -4.52 11.94
CA LEU A 5 -6.63 -3.28 12.72
C LEU A 5 -8.01 -3.14 13.37
N LYS A 6 -9.06 -3.60 12.70
CA LYS A 6 -10.42 -3.68 13.25
C LYS A 6 -10.56 -4.74 14.36
N LYS A 7 -9.57 -5.62 14.55
CA LYS A 7 -9.57 -6.69 15.56
C LYS A 7 -10.78 -7.63 15.42
N VAL A 8 -11.27 -7.81 14.20
CA VAL A 8 -12.34 -8.77 13.90
C VAL A 8 -11.76 -10.15 13.67
N THR A 9 -12.58 -11.19 13.87
CA THR A 9 -12.23 -12.54 13.41
C THR A 9 -12.57 -12.65 11.93
N PHE A 10 -11.63 -13.15 11.13
CA PHE A 10 -11.81 -13.31 9.69
C PHE A 10 -10.92 -14.44 9.17
N ASP A 11 -11.31 -14.98 8.03
CA ASP A 11 -10.52 -15.94 7.26
C ASP A 11 -9.98 -15.28 5.99
N VAL A 12 -8.78 -15.70 5.57
CA VAL A 12 -8.19 -15.32 4.28
C VAL A 12 -8.11 -16.55 3.40
N THR A 13 -8.76 -16.49 2.24
CA THR A 13 -8.68 -17.54 1.22
C THR A 13 -7.88 -17.02 0.04
N THR A 14 -6.76 -17.67 -0.28
CA THR A 14 -5.97 -17.37 -1.47
C THR A 14 -6.62 -17.97 -2.71
N VAL A 15 -6.66 -17.20 -3.80
CA VAL A 15 -7.25 -17.64 -5.07
C VAL A 15 -6.16 -17.86 -6.10
N ASP A 16 -6.05 -19.10 -6.60
CA ASP A 16 -5.20 -19.40 -7.76
C ASP A 16 -5.90 -18.95 -9.04
N MET A 17 -5.44 -17.82 -9.61
CA MET A 17 -6.00 -17.25 -10.83
C MET A 17 -5.71 -18.06 -12.09
N THR A 18 -4.75 -18.99 -12.03
CA THR A 18 -4.46 -19.94 -13.13
C THR A 18 -5.43 -21.13 -13.12
N ARG A 19 -6.02 -21.45 -11.96
CA ARG A 19 -6.95 -22.56 -11.75
C ARG A 19 -8.31 -22.07 -11.25
N LYS A 20 -9.11 -21.50 -12.17
CA LYS A 20 -10.46 -21.00 -11.85
C LYS A 20 -11.43 -22.16 -11.54
N THR A 21 -11.53 -22.55 -10.27
CA THR A 21 -12.51 -23.53 -9.78
C THR A 21 -13.95 -23.09 -10.06
N LYS A 22 -14.89 -24.04 -10.11
CA LYS A 22 -16.32 -23.74 -10.33
C LYS A 22 -16.89 -22.86 -9.22
N GLU A 23 -16.53 -23.14 -7.97
CA GLU A 23 -16.95 -22.38 -6.79
C GLU A 23 -16.52 -20.90 -6.88
N MET A 24 -15.30 -20.62 -7.36
CA MET A 24 -14.81 -19.26 -7.57
C MET A 24 -15.65 -18.50 -8.60
N LYS A 25 -15.97 -19.16 -9.73
CA LYS A 25 -16.79 -18.57 -10.79
C LYS A 25 -18.21 -18.28 -10.32
N CYS A 26 -18.74 -19.06 -9.38
CA CYS A 26 -20.06 -18.82 -8.79
C CYS A 26 -20.02 -17.70 -7.73
N LEU A 27 -18.94 -17.60 -6.95
CA LEU A 27 -18.81 -16.64 -5.86
C LEU A 27 -18.70 -15.19 -6.36
N ALA A 28 -17.87 -14.95 -7.37
CA ALA A 28 -17.67 -13.63 -7.95
C ALA A 28 -17.46 -13.75 -9.46
N PRO A 29 -18.55 -13.89 -10.25
CA PRO A 29 -18.46 -14.14 -11.68
C PRO A 29 -17.74 -12.99 -12.40
N GLY A 30 -16.53 -13.27 -12.93
CA GLY A 30 -15.75 -12.30 -13.70
C GLY A 30 -14.98 -11.27 -12.87
N ALA A 31 -15.20 -11.20 -11.55
CA ALA A 31 -14.43 -10.33 -10.66
C ALA A 31 -13.01 -10.86 -10.46
N GLN A 32 -12.05 -9.95 -10.36
CA GLN A 32 -10.70 -10.25 -9.93
C GLN A 32 -10.62 -10.02 -8.41
N PRO A 33 -9.83 -10.82 -7.66
CA PRO A 33 -9.52 -10.49 -6.28
C PRO A 33 -8.90 -9.08 -6.16
N PRO A 34 -9.10 -8.38 -5.02
CA PRO A 34 -9.76 -8.86 -3.81
C PRO A 34 -11.30 -8.79 -3.87
N PHE A 35 -11.97 -9.69 -3.16
CA PHE A 35 -13.41 -9.62 -2.89
C PHE A 35 -13.67 -9.99 -1.42
N LEU A 36 -14.71 -9.42 -0.82
CA LEU A 36 -15.12 -9.67 0.56
C LEU A 36 -16.44 -10.43 0.57
N LYS A 37 -16.49 -11.55 1.29
CA LYS A 37 -17.75 -12.24 1.62
C LYS A 37 -18.15 -11.91 3.05
N PHE A 38 -19.34 -11.33 3.25
CA PHE A 38 -19.86 -10.97 4.56
C PHE A 38 -21.34 -11.32 4.67
N ASN A 39 -21.73 -12.13 5.66
CA ASN A 39 -23.11 -12.58 5.90
C ASN A 39 -23.86 -13.10 4.64
N GLY A 40 -23.14 -13.77 3.74
CA GLY A 40 -23.72 -14.32 2.50
C GLY A 40 -23.66 -13.39 1.30
N SER A 41 -23.42 -12.08 1.50
CA SER A 41 -23.19 -11.11 0.43
C SER A 41 -21.74 -11.08 0.00
N VAL A 42 -21.48 -10.71 -1.26
CA VAL A 42 -20.14 -10.55 -1.84
C VAL A 42 -19.98 -9.12 -2.33
N ILE A 43 -18.90 -8.48 -1.91
CA ILE A 43 -18.47 -7.13 -2.33
C ILE A 43 -17.19 -7.30 -3.14
N THR A 44 -17.09 -6.66 -4.30
CA THR A 44 -16.00 -6.91 -5.26
C THR A 44 -15.19 -5.67 -5.65
N ASP A 45 -15.72 -4.47 -5.43
CA ASP A 45 -14.96 -3.24 -5.62
C ASP A 45 -14.10 -2.95 -4.38
N PHE A 46 -12.83 -2.61 -4.57
CA PHE A 46 -11.90 -2.45 -3.46
C PHE A 46 -12.20 -1.22 -2.60
N MET A 47 -12.69 -0.12 -3.20
CA MET A 47 -13.07 1.08 -2.45
C MET A 47 -14.34 0.80 -1.65
N GLU A 48 -15.32 0.12 -2.27
CA GLU A 48 -16.54 -0.30 -1.60
C GLU A 48 -16.25 -1.26 -0.43
N ILE A 49 -15.29 -2.18 -0.57
CA ILE A 49 -14.86 -3.05 0.53
C ILE A 49 -14.30 -2.23 1.70
N GLU A 50 -13.43 -1.26 1.43
CA GLU A 50 -12.85 -0.41 2.47
C GLU A 50 -13.92 0.39 3.22
N ASP A 51 -14.80 1.08 2.48
CA ASP A 51 -15.89 1.87 3.04
C ASP A 51 -16.84 0.99 3.85
N PHE A 52 -17.23 -0.17 3.31
CA PHE A 52 -18.08 -1.14 3.99
C PHE A 52 -17.48 -1.60 5.31
N LEU A 53 -16.18 -1.92 5.34
CA LEU A 53 -15.50 -2.37 6.56
C LEU A 53 -15.41 -1.26 7.61
N GLU A 54 -15.16 -0.01 7.20
CA GLU A 54 -15.09 1.12 8.12
C GLU A 54 -16.45 1.45 8.75
N GLU A 55 -17.52 1.39 7.95
CA GLU A 55 -18.90 1.65 8.40
C GLU A 55 -19.46 0.50 9.24
N THR A 56 -19.22 -0.75 8.83
CA THR A 56 -19.73 -1.94 9.53
C THR A 56 -19.03 -2.16 10.86
N PHE A 57 -17.70 -1.98 10.90
CA PHE A 57 -16.90 -2.17 12.09
C PHE A 57 -16.49 -0.82 12.69
N CYS A 58 -17.47 -0.09 13.23
CA CYS A 58 -17.29 1.26 13.77
C CYS A 58 -17.34 1.31 15.33
N PRO A 59 -16.98 2.46 15.93
CA PRO A 59 -17.11 2.68 17.37
C PRO A 59 -18.56 2.54 17.88
N PRO A 60 -18.77 2.21 19.17
CA PRO A 60 -17.76 2.05 20.22
C PRO A 60 -17.07 0.68 20.23
N ARG A 61 -17.54 -0.28 19.43
CA ARG A 61 -17.06 -1.67 19.47
C ARG A 61 -15.72 -1.88 18.77
N TYR A 62 -15.47 -1.13 17.70
CA TYR A 62 -14.28 -1.26 16.88
C TYR A 62 -13.60 0.11 16.68
N PRO A 63 -12.27 0.16 16.45
CA PRO A 63 -11.57 1.43 16.26
C PRO A 63 -11.99 2.11 14.96
N ASN A 64 -12.03 3.45 14.97
CA ASN A 64 -12.13 4.25 13.75
C ASN A 64 -10.73 4.34 13.12
N LEU A 65 -10.61 3.96 11.84
CA LEU A 65 -9.33 3.95 11.12
C LEU A 65 -9.19 5.12 10.15
N ARG A 66 -10.20 5.99 10.02
CA ARG A 66 -10.11 7.17 9.16
C ARG A 66 -9.06 8.14 9.71
N PRO A 67 -8.14 8.63 8.86
CA PRO A 67 -7.20 9.67 9.28
C PRO A 67 -7.96 10.95 9.63
N LYS A 68 -7.41 11.71 10.58
CA LYS A 68 -7.90 13.01 11.02
C LYS A 68 -7.54 14.11 10.02
N ASN A 69 -6.39 13.99 9.34
CA ASN A 69 -5.93 14.96 8.37
C ASN A 69 -6.18 14.42 6.95
N GLN A 70 -6.95 15.15 6.14
CA GLN A 70 -7.26 14.73 4.76
C GLN A 70 -6.01 14.61 3.88
N GLU A 71 -4.98 15.41 4.15
CA GLU A 71 -3.71 15.36 3.43
C GLU A 71 -2.99 14.01 3.59
N SER A 72 -3.28 13.24 4.65
CA SER A 72 -2.71 11.91 4.87
C SER A 72 -3.04 10.95 3.73
N PHE A 73 -4.22 11.04 3.12
CA PHE A 73 -4.58 10.23 1.94
C PHE A 73 -3.91 10.71 0.65
N LYS A 74 -3.57 12.00 0.56
CA LYS A 74 -2.94 12.58 -0.64
C LYS A 74 -1.44 12.35 -0.65
N ALA A 75 -0.82 12.28 0.54
CA ALA A 75 0.59 12.02 0.71
C ALA A 75 0.99 10.69 0.07
N GLY A 76 1.74 10.76 -1.03
CA GLY A 76 2.23 9.58 -1.76
C GLY A 76 1.22 8.91 -2.70
N ALA A 77 0.05 9.50 -2.92
CA ALA A 77 -1.01 8.91 -3.76
C ALA A 77 -0.57 8.62 -5.21
N ASP A 78 0.35 9.42 -5.76
CA ASP A 78 0.85 9.28 -7.14
C ASP A 78 2.15 8.47 -7.26
N ILE A 79 2.76 8.02 -6.14
CA ILE A 79 4.02 7.27 -6.14
C ILE A 79 3.90 6.00 -6.97
N PHE A 80 2.85 5.21 -6.76
CA PHE A 80 2.71 3.91 -7.43
C PHE A 80 2.47 4.04 -8.94
N GLN A 81 1.77 5.09 -9.37
CA GLN A 81 1.58 5.39 -10.78
C GLN A 81 2.92 5.74 -11.45
N ARG A 82 3.73 6.60 -10.81
CA ARG A 82 5.05 6.98 -11.33
C ARG A 82 6.03 5.81 -11.34
N PHE A 83 6.03 5.01 -10.28
CA PHE A 83 6.78 3.76 -10.22
C PHE A 83 6.37 2.82 -11.36
N SER A 84 5.07 2.64 -11.61
CA SER A 84 4.57 1.78 -12.69
C SER A 84 5.06 2.24 -14.06
N ALA A 85 5.08 3.55 -14.32
CA ALA A 85 5.63 4.11 -15.56
C ALA A 85 7.15 3.89 -15.66
N TYR A 86 7.89 4.12 -14.57
CA TYR A 86 9.34 3.92 -14.50
C TYR A 86 9.74 2.46 -14.72
N ILE A 87 9.12 1.53 -13.97
CA ILE A 87 9.54 0.13 -13.96
C ILE A 87 9.24 -0.58 -15.27
N LYS A 88 8.12 -0.23 -15.93
CA LYS A 88 7.71 -0.80 -17.23
C LYS A 88 8.40 -0.14 -18.43
N ASN A 89 9.15 0.94 -18.23
CA ASN A 89 9.81 1.63 -19.32
C ASN A 89 10.87 0.76 -20.01
N THR A 90 10.79 0.68 -21.33
CA THR A 90 11.75 0.01 -22.22
C THR A 90 12.55 1.01 -23.07
N ILE A 91 12.23 2.32 -23.02
CA ILE A 91 12.85 3.35 -23.86
C ILE A 91 13.98 4.05 -23.07
N PRO A 92 15.27 3.86 -23.42
CA PRO A 92 16.40 4.40 -22.62
C PRO A 92 16.34 5.92 -22.44
N LYS A 93 15.98 6.67 -23.49
CA LYS A 93 15.90 8.14 -23.46
C LYS A 93 14.86 8.70 -22.47
N LYS A 94 13.88 7.90 -22.04
CA LYS A 94 12.85 8.32 -21.06
C LYS A 94 13.21 7.95 -19.63
N HIS A 95 14.27 7.15 -19.42
CA HIS A 95 14.55 6.54 -18.12
C HIS A 95 14.82 7.57 -17.03
N GLU A 96 15.75 8.49 -17.27
CA GLU A 96 16.13 9.54 -16.32
C GLU A 96 14.94 10.44 -15.93
N ALA A 97 14.11 10.81 -16.91
CA ALA A 97 12.93 11.63 -16.67
C ALA A 97 11.89 10.90 -15.79
N LEU A 98 11.65 9.61 -16.05
CA LEU A 98 10.72 8.81 -15.26
C LEU A 98 11.24 8.53 -13.84
N GLU A 99 12.54 8.31 -13.70
CA GLU A 99 13.19 8.18 -12.39
C GLU A 99 13.05 9.47 -11.59
N THR A 100 13.34 10.60 -12.22
CA THR A 100 13.18 11.93 -11.62
C THR A 100 11.73 12.17 -11.18
N HIS A 101 10.75 11.73 -11.97
CA HIS A 101 9.35 11.84 -11.58
C HIS A 101 9.03 11.02 -10.33
N LEU A 102 9.52 9.78 -10.24
CA LEU A 102 9.35 8.93 -9.06
C LEU A 102 10.03 9.56 -7.82
N LEU A 103 11.27 10.02 -7.96
CA LEU A 103 12.01 10.70 -6.90
C LEU A 103 11.28 11.95 -6.39
N LYS A 104 10.66 12.74 -7.27
CA LYS A 104 9.86 13.91 -6.87
C LYS A 104 8.63 13.52 -6.03
N ALA A 105 7.94 12.43 -6.36
CA ALA A 105 6.81 11.97 -5.55
C ALA A 105 7.25 11.40 -4.19
N LEU A 106 8.39 10.69 -4.14
CA LEU A 106 9.00 10.27 -2.88
C LEU A 106 9.43 11.47 -2.03
N LEU A 107 9.95 12.53 -2.64
CA LEU A 107 10.32 13.76 -1.95
C LEU A 107 9.09 14.45 -1.33
N HIS A 108 7.95 14.51 -2.01
CA HIS A 108 6.73 15.05 -1.42
C HIS A 108 6.27 14.25 -0.19
N LEU A 109 6.38 12.91 -0.24
CA LEU A 109 6.09 12.07 0.93
C LEU A 109 7.10 12.29 2.06
N GLU A 110 8.39 12.41 1.75
CA GLU A 110 9.45 12.76 2.70
C GLU A 110 9.15 14.08 3.42
N GLU A 111 8.80 15.13 2.67
CA GLU A 111 8.44 16.44 3.21
C GLU A 111 7.20 16.36 4.09
N TYR A 112 6.19 15.58 3.69
CA TYR A 112 4.99 15.36 4.49
C TYR A 112 5.31 14.67 5.83
N LEU A 113 6.11 13.59 5.81
CA LEU A 113 6.50 12.83 7.01
C LEU A 113 7.47 13.61 7.93
N LYS A 114 8.18 14.60 7.38
CA LYS A 114 9.04 15.51 8.14
C LYS A 114 8.25 16.63 8.83
N THR A 115 7.20 17.12 8.17
CA THR A 115 6.42 18.28 8.63
C THR A 115 5.49 17.87 9.78
N PRO A 116 5.54 18.55 10.95
CA PRO A 116 4.62 18.28 12.06
C PRO A 116 3.15 18.44 11.64
N LEU A 117 2.31 17.48 12.03
CA LEU A 117 0.84 17.64 11.96
C LEU A 117 0.36 18.72 12.94
N PRO A 118 -0.86 19.30 12.78
CA PRO A 118 -1.38 20.32 13.69
C PRO A 118 -1.44 19.90 15.16
N SER A 119 -1.54 18.60 15.44
CA SER A 119 -1.54 18.02 16.78
C SER A 119 -0.15 17.82 17.38
N GLU A 120 0.91 17.88 16.58
CA GLU A 120 2.29 17.70 17.02
C GLU A 120 2.91 19.02 17.51
N ARG A 121 3.91 18.91 18.40
CA ARG A 121 4.67 20.06 18.90
C ARG A 121 6.13 19.95 18.45
N GLY A 122 6.71 21.10 18.10
CA GLY A 122 8.12 21.20 17.73
C GLY A 122 8.34 21.40 16.22
N PRO A 123 9.60 21.62 15.80
CA PRO A 123 9.91 22.02 14.44
C PRO A 123 9.95 20.85 13.42
N ASN A 124 10.07 19.60 13.89
CA ASN A 124 10.12 18.41 13.04
C ASN A 124 9.21 17.33 13.62
N SER A 125 8.50 16.61 12.74
CA SER A 125 7.63 15.51 13.12
C SER A 125 8.46 14.32 13.60
N ARG A 126 7.90 13.61 14.60
CA ARG A 126 8.45 12.34 15.11
C ARG A 126 7.46 11.20 14.99
N ARG A 127 6.30 11.46 14.38
CA ARG A 127 5.23 10.47 14.24
C ARG A 127 5.71 9.24 13.47
N ARG A 128 5.10 8.11 13.81
CA ARG A 128 5.43 6.80 13.24
C ARG A 128 4.81 6.60 11.86
N PHE A 129 3.59 7.11 11.64
CA PHE A 129 2.75 6.84 10.47
C PHE A 129 2.17 8.13 9.86
N LEU A 130 1.42 8.03 8.76
CA LEU A 130 0.99 9.20 7.99
C LEU A 130 0.24 10.23 8.83
N ASP A 131 -0.68 9.77 9.68
CA ASP A 131 -1.60 10.62 10.44
C ASP A 131 -1.32 10.66 11.96
N GLY A 132 -0.21 10.08 12.42
CA GLY A 132 0.14 10.03 13.83
C GLY A 132 0.93 8.78 14.20
N ASP A 133 0.73 8.27 15.41
CA ASP A 133 1.46 7.11 15.95
C ASP A 133 0.70 5.77 15.82
N GLU A 134 -0.52 5.82 15.29
CA GLU A 134 -1.37 4.66 15.00
C GLU A 134 -1.61 4.54 13.49
N LEU A 135 -1.75 3.30 13.00
CA LEU A 135 -2.05 3.03 11.60
C LEU A 135 -3.49 3.43 11.26
N THR A 136 -3.66 4.03 10.09
CA THR A 136 -4.94 4.48 9.53
C THR A 136 -5.20 3.82 8.17
N LEU A 137 -6.37 4.11 7.59
CA LEU A 137 -6.70 3.70 6.21
C LEU A 137 -5.69 4.25 5.18
N ALA A 138 -5.17 5.46 5.39
CA ALA A 138 -4.15 6.02 4.51
C ALA A 138 -2.87 5.17 4.48
N ASP A 139 -2.47 4.63 5.64
CA ASP A 139 -1.31 3.73 5.74
C ASP A 139 -1.62 2.37 5.10
N CYS A 140 -2.84 1.86 5.25
CA CYS A 140 -3.30 0.63 4.62
C CYS A 140 -3.28 0.68 3.09
N ASP A 141 -3.54 1.86 2.51
CA ASP A 141 -3.47 2.08 1.06
C ASP A 141 -2.02 2.23 0.58
N LEU A 142 -1.21 3.03 1.28
CA LEU A 142 0.12 3.41 0.81
C LEU A 142 1.21 2.34 1.10
N LEU A 143 1.21 1.71 2.27
CA LEU A 143 2.29 0.81 2.68
C LEU A 143 2.50 -0.39 1.74
N PRO A 144 1.43 -1.09 1.28
CA PRO A 144 1.60 -2.19 0.32
C PRO A 144 2.23 -1.71 -0.99
N LYS A 145 1.84 -0.52 -1.48
CA LYS A 145 2.37 0.09 -2.71
C LYS A 145 3.84 0.45 -2.55
N LEU A 146 4.22 1.08 -1.44
CA LEU A 146 5.62 1.41 -1.14
C LEU A 146 6.49 0.17 -1.02
N ASN A 147 6.00 -0.90 -0.38
CA ASN A 147 6.75 -2.16 -0.30
C ASN A 147 7.14 -2.68 -1.68
N ILE A 148 6.17 -2.68 -2.62
CA ILE A 148 6.41 -3.08 -4.01
C ILE A 148 7.45 -2.16 -4.66
N VAL A 149 7.29 -0.84 -4.54
CA VAL A 149 8.25 0.14 -5.11
C VAL A 149 9.67 -0.15 -4.63
N PHE A 150 9.84 -0.44 -3.34
CA PHE A 150 11.15 -0.56 -2.70
C PHE A 150 11.83 -1.88 -3.11
N VAL A 151 11.11 -3.00 -2.98
CA VAL A 151 11.62 -4.34 -3.30
C VAL A 151 11.92 -4.46 -4.79
N VAL A 152 11.00 -4.02 -5.65
CA VAL A 152 11.10 -4.22 -7.09
C VAL A 152 12.12 -3.28 -7.72
N SER A 153 12.19 -2.00 -7.31
CA SER A 153 13.16 -1.08 -7.90
C SER A 153 14.60 -1.51 -7.61
N GLN A 154 14.87 -1.97 -6.39
CA GLN A 154 16.18 -2.53 -6.04
C GLN A 154 16.51 -3.75 -6.90
N SER A 155 15.59 -4.71 -7.01
CA SER A 155 15.89 -5.97 -7.70
C SER A 155 15.96 -5.84 -9.23
N VAL A 156 15.12 -5.01 -9.85
CA VAL A 156 14.94 -4.99 -11.32
C VAL A 156 15.76 -3.89 -12.00
N ARG A 157 16.07 -2.82 -11.28
CA ARG A 157 16.80 -1.65 -11.82
C ARG A 157 18.09 -1.34 -11.06
N ASN A 158 18.44 -2.10 -10.02
CA ASN A 158 19.51 -1.76 -9.08
C ASN A 158 19.36 -0.34 -8.52
N PHE A 159 18.12 0.13 -8.41
CA PHE A 159 17.78 1.44 -7.87
C PHE A 159 17.51 1.27 -6.39
N ALA A 160 18.51 1.60 -5.59
CA ALA A 160 18.33 1.82 -4.17
C ALA A 160 17.64 3.17 -3.99
N ILE A 161 16.55 3.20 -3.24
CA ILE A 161 15.92 4.46 -2.89
C ILE A 161 16.93 5.28 -2.08
N PRO A 162 17.24 6.51 -2.51
CA PRO A 162 18.30 7.28 -1.90
C PRO A 162 18.16 7.40 -0.38
N GLU A 163 19.29 7.32 0.33
CA GLU A 163 19.37 7.60 1.79
C GLU A 163 18.88 9.01 2.15
N VAL A 164 18.69 9.88 1.15
CA VAL A 164 18.15 11.24 1.31
C VAL A 164 16.67 11.30 1.72
N PHE A 165 15.98 10.17 1.84
CA PHE A 165 14.60 10.09 2.36
C PHE A 165 14.52 9.40 3.74
N PRO A 166 15.16 9.96 4.79
CA PRO A 166 15.21 9.34 6.11
C PRO A 166 13.84 9.23 6.80
N ASN A 167 12.89 10.14 6.52
CA ASN A 167 11.56 10.07 7.13
C ASN A 167 10.70 8.98 6.46
N VAL A 168 10.83 8.78 5.15
CA VAL A 168 10.24 7.63 4.45
C VAL A 168 10.86 6.31 4.96
N ALA A 169 12.19 6.28 5.15
CA ALA A 169 12.86 5.11 5.71
C ALA A 169 12.38 4.79 7.14
N ARG A 170 12.21 5.83 7.99
CA ARG A 170 11.60 5.69 9.33
C ARG A 170 10.20 5.10 9.24
N TYR A 171 9.34 5.67 8.38
CA TYR A 171 7.96 5.21 8.20
C TYR A 171 7.89 3.73 7.82
N MET A 172 8.69 3.30 6.84
CA MET A 172 8.75 1.89 6.44
C MET A 172 9.30 0.99 7.55
N SER A 173 10.32 1.44 8.28
CA SER A 173 10.87 0.70 9.43
C SER A 173 9.86 0.53 10.56
N GLU A 174 9.10 1.57 10.89
CA GLU A 174 8.01 1.49 11.86
C GLU A 174 6.89 0.56 11.39
N ALA A 175 6.51 0.63 10.11
CA ALA A 175 5.50 -0.26 9.55
C ALA A 175 5.91 -1.74 9.60
N GLN A 176 7.17 -2.07 9.31
CA GLN A 176 7.68 -3.45 9.36
C GLN A 176 7.63 -4.07 10.77
N LYS A 177 7.62 -3.23 11.82
CA LYS A 177 7.44 -3.70 13.21
C LYS A 177 5.99 -4.07 13.52
N MET A 178 5.04 -3.61 12.70
CA MET A 178 3.61 -3.88 12.88
C MET A 178 3.26 -5.23 12.27
N VAL A 179 2.57 -6.08 13.03
CA VAL A 179 2.14 -7.41 12.57
C VAL A 179 1.15 -7.30 11.42
N GLU A 180 0.35 -6.23 11.40
CA GLU A 180 -0.68 -5.98 10.41
C GLU A 180 -0.09 -5.79 9.02
N PHE A 181 1.08 -5.16 8.93
CA PHE A 181 1.79 -4.95 7.67
C PHE A 181 2.75 -6.10 7.36
N SER A 182 3.59 -6.49 8.30
CA SER A 182 4.63 -7.52 8.07
C SER A 182 4.04 -8.88 7.69
N ARG A 183 2.94 -9.31 8.33
CA ARG A 183 2.30 -10.60 8.03
C ARG A 183 1.34 -10.58 6.84
N SER A 184 0.93 -9.41 6.37
CA SER A 184 0.10 -9.29 5.15
C SER A 184 0.93 -9.03 3.90
N SER A 185 2.22 -8.74 4.06
CA SER A 185 3.14 -8.52 2.95
C SER A 185 3.52 -9.86 2.30
N PRO A 186 3.44 -9.98 0.96
CA PRO A 186 3.92 -11.17 0.28
C PRO A 186 5.44 -11.28 0.40
N ALA A 187 5.98 -12.48 0.17
CA ALA A 187 7.42 -12.68 0.10
C ALA A 187 8.03 -11.83 -1.01
N ASN A 188 9.22 -11.26 -0.77
CA ASN A 188 9.91 -10.43 -1.77
C ASN A 188 10.11 -11.14 -3.11
N SER A 189 10.31 -12.47 -3.09
CA SER A 189 10.46 -13.29 -4.30
C SER A 189 9.21 -13.27 -5.19
N GLU A 190 8.01 -13.25 -4.62
CA GLU A 190 6.74 -13.18 -5.35
C GLU A 190 6.57 -11.82 -6.04
N LEU A 191 6.95 -10.74 -5.33
CA LEU A 191 6.95 -9.40 -5.90
C LEU A 191 7.92 -9.29 -7.07
N ILE A 192 9.15 -9.78 -6.89
CA ILE A 192 10.19 -9.74 -7.92
C ILE A 192 9.78 -10.59 -9.14
N ALA A 193 9.26 -11.80 -8.92
CA ALA A 193 8.82 -12.69 -9.99
C ALA A 193 7.73 -12.03 -10.86
N THR A 194 6.73 -11.40 -10.22
CA THR A 194 5.63 -10.71 -10.90
C THR A 194 6.13 -9.65 -11.88
N TYR A 195 7.08 -8.80 -11.47
CA TYR A 195 7.57 -7.70 -12.29
C TYR A 195 8.70 -8.09 -13.25
N SER A 196 9.42 -9.18 -12.96
CA SER A 196 10.41 -9.74 -13.88
C SER A 196 9.72 -10.39 -15.09
N PHE A 197 8.61 -11.11 -14.87
CA PHE A 197 7.80 -11.66 -15.95
C PHE A 197 7.20 -10.58 -16.86
N GLN A 198 6.68 -9.49 -16.27
CA GLN A 198 6.13 -8.36 -17.05
C GLN A 198 7.14 -7.69 -17.99
N ARG A 199 8.46 -7.76 -17.71
CA ARG A 199 9.49 -7.26 -18.63
C ARG A 199 9.87 -8.24 -19.73
N ALA A 200 9.66 -9.54 -19.55
CA ALA A 200 10.00 -10.55 -20.56
C ALA A 200 8.96 -10.62 -21.71
N THR A 201 7.74 -10.14 -21.45
CA THR A 201 6.61 -10.19 -22.39
C THR A 201 6.38 -8.88 -23.16
N ILE A 202 7.28 -7.88 -23.01
CA ILE A 202 7.27 -6.59 -23.72
C ILE A 202 8.56 -6.48 -24.54
#